data_AF-L1PBC3-F1
#
_entry.id   AF-L1PBC3-F1
#
_cell.length_a   1.000
_cell.length_b   1.000
_cell.length_c   1.000
_cell.angle_alpha   90.00
_cell.angle_beta   90.00
_cell.angle_gamma   90.00
#
_symmetry.space_group_name_H-M   'P 1'
#
loop_
_entity.id
_entity.type
_entity.pdbx_description
1 polymer ?
#
loop_
_entity_poly.entity_id
_entity_poly.type
_entity_poly.pdbx_seq_one_letter_code
_entity_poly.pdbx_strand_id
1 'polypeptide(L)' 'MNAILTSPPQGISIENALNILRSLNFNILNVEELNTKKDIPNQETKEAMAEAEKLIKDKETPFYDNVDDFLAFLKN' A
#
# COMPACT_ATOMS: atom_id res chain seq x y z
N MET A 1 8.26 11.17 14.27
CA MET A 1 9.56 10.70 13.75
C MET A 1 9.82 11.51 12.49
N ASN A 2 10.85 12.35 12.47
CA ASN A 2 11.15 13.18 11.29
C ASN A 2 12.20 12.46 10.46
N ALA A 3 11.84 12.08 9.23
CA ALA A 3 12.74 11.43 8.28
C ALA A 3 13.16 12.43 7.20
N ILE A 4 14.43 12.41 6.80
CA ILE A 4 14.97 13.22 5.71
C ILE A 4 15.32 12.26 4.58
N LEU A 5 14.69 12.44 3.42
CA LEU A 5 15.04 11.72 2.21
C LEU A 5 16.22 12.44 1.53
N THR A 6 17.30 11.71 1.26
CA THR A 6 18.51 12.27 0.66
C THR A 6 19.19 11.26 -0.24
N SER A 7 19.89 11.74 -1.27
CA SER A 7 20.72 10.94 -2.16
C SER A 7 22.20 11.24 -1.88
N PRO A 8 23.10 10.26 -2.00
CA PRO A 8 24.54 10.53 -1.85
C PRO A 8 25.00 11.60 -2.87
N PRO A 9 25.92 12.51 -2.48
CA PRO A 9 26.58 13.40 -3.42
C PRO A 9 27.30 12.61 -4.53
N GLN A 10 27.44 13.22 -5.70
CA GLN A 10 28.22 12.64 -6.80
C GLN A 10 29.66 12.33 -6.34
N GLY A 11 30.14 11.12 -6.62
CA GLY A 11 31.49 10.68 -6.28
C GLY A 11 31.62 9.89 -4.97
N ILE A 12 30.53 9.68 -4.22
CA ILE A 12 30.49 8.80 -3.05
C ILE A 12 29.62 7.58 -3.35
N SER A 13 30.12 6.37 -3.11
CA SER A 13 29.31 5.16 -3.21
C SER A 13 28.26 5.12 -2.11
N ILE A 14 27.11 4.47 -2.36
CA ILE A 14 26.06 4.28 -1.36
C ILE A 14 26.62 3.66 -0.08
N GLU A 15 27.51 2.66 -0.21
CA GLU A 15 28.13 1.98 0.92
C GLU A 15 28.99 2.91 1.79
N ASN A 16 29.78 3.78 1.16
CA ASN A 16 30.57 4.78 1.89
C ASN A 16 29.68 5.80 2.58
N ALA A 17 28.60 6.26 1.92
CA ALA A 17 27.65 7.17 2.53
C ALA A 17 26.95 6.55 3.75
N LEU A 18 26.54 5.28 3.67
CA LEU A 18 25.94 4.55 4.78
C LEU A 18 26.91 4.38 5.95
N ASN A 19 28.18 4.08 5.69
CA ASN A 19 29.21 3.95 6.72
C ASN A 19 29.48 5.27 7.45
N ILE A 20 29.52 6.39 6.73
CA ILE A 20 29.66 7.72 7.33
C ILE A 20 28.44 8.02 8.21
N LEU A 21 27.23 7.83 7.72
CA LEU A 21 26.00 8.09 8.49
C LEU A 21 25.92 7.22 9.76
N ARG A 22 26.33 5.94 9.68
CA ARG A 22 26.44 5.06 10.86
C ARG A 22 27.48 5.57 11.87
N SER A 23 28.64 6.06 11.40
CA SER A 23 29.67 6.64 12.29
C SER A 23 29.20 7.90 13.00
N LEU A 24 28.27 8.65 12.40
CA LEU A 24 27.62 9.82 12.97
C LEU A 24 26.39 9.45 13.82
N ASN A 25 26.20 8.16 14.10
CA ASN A 25 25.14 7.63 14.95
C ASN A 25 23.72 7.87 14.41
N PHE A 26 23.57 8.04 13.10
CA PHE A 26 22.25 8.04 12.46
C PHE A 26 21.68 6.63 12.38
N ASN A 27 20.41 6.49 12.75
CA ASN A 27 19.66 5.28 12.50
C ASN A 27 19.18 5.26 11.05
N ILE A 28 19.70 4.34 10.23
CA ILE A 28 19.37 4.25 8.81
C ILE A 28 18.27 3.22 8.63
N LEU A 29 17.11 3.66 8.16
CA LEU A 29 15.98 2.77 7.84
C LEU A 29 16.09 2.31 6.39
N ASN A 30 16.02 0.99 6.17
CA ASN A 30 15.87 0.45 4.82
C ASN A 30 14.41 0.64 4.37
N VAL A 31 14.19 1.46 3.35
CA VAL A 31 12.82 1.82 2.90
C VAL A 31 12.11 0.61 2.28
N GLU A 32 12.85 -0.35 1.71
CA GLU A 32 12.27 -1.59 1.17
C GLU A 32 11.65 -2.46 2.26
N GLU A 33 12.22 -2.44 3.48
CA GLU A 33 11.67 -3.17 4.63
C GLU A 33 10.42 -2.50 5.20
N LEU A 34 10.27 -1.17 5.05
CA LEU A 34 9.07 -0.45 5.47
C LEU A 34 7.85 -0.80 4.61
N ASN A 35 8.06 -1.17 3.35
CA ASN A 35 7.00 -1.58 2.41
C ASN A 35 6.50 -3.02 2.63
N THR A 36 7.04 -3.77 3.59
CA THR A 36 6.63 -5.16 3.86
C THR A 36 5.45 -5.28 4.83
N LYS A 37 4.90 -4.17 5.31
CA LYS A 37 3.62 -4.21 6.03
C LYS A 37 2.55 -4.66 5.04
N LYS A 38 2.19 -5.94 5.10
CA LYS A 38 0.93 -6.44 4.55
C LYS A 38 -0.16 -5.54 5.11
N ASP A 39 -0.78 -4.73 4.26
CA ASP A 39 -1.90 -3.90 4.66
C ASP A 39 -3.00 -4.81 5.22
N ILE A 40 -3.20 -4.75 6.52
CA ILE A 40 -4.30 -5.44 7.17
C ILE A 40 -5.55 -4.63 6.82
N PRO A 41 -6.57 -5.24 6.21
CA PRO A 41 -7.83 -4.55 5.92
C PRO A 41 -8.33 -3.82 7.16
N ASN A 42 -8.66 -2.54 6.99
CA ASN A 42 -9.27 -1.76 8.07
C ASN A 42 -10.71 -2.26 8.33
N GLN A 43 -11.37 -1.73 9.35
CA GLN A 43 -12.71 -2.20 9.73
C GLN A 43 -13.73 -2.04 8.59
N GLU A 44 -13.71 -0.91 7.90
CA GLU A 44 -14.58 -0.62 6.76
C GLU A 44 -14.38 -1.64 5.63
N THR A 45 -13.13 -1.98 5.31
CA THR A 45 -12.82 -3.00 4.30
C THR A 45 -13.31 -4.37 4.73
N LYS A 46 -13.21 -4.73 6.02
CA LYS A 46 -13.71 -6.01 6.53
C LYS A 46 -15.23 -6.10 6.45
N GLU A 47 -15.93 -5.01 6.76
CA GLU A 47 -17.39 -4.93 6.68
C GLU A 47 -17.87 -5.03 5.24
N ALA A 48 -17.25 -4.28 4.32
CA ALA A 48 -17.54 -4.36 2.88
C ALA A 48 -17.32 -5.77 2.32
N MET A 49 -16.25 -6.47 2.75
CA MET A 49 -16.01 -7.86 2.36
C MET A 49 -17.10 -8.81 2.89
N ALA A 50 -17.52 -8.66 4.15
CA ALA A 50 -18.57 -9.50 4.73
C ALA A 50 -19.93 -9.28 4.06
N GLU A 51 -20.25 -8.04 3.69
CA GLU A 51 -21.45 -7.72 2.92
C GLU A 51 -21.40 -8.31 1.51
N ALA A 52 -20.27 -8.17 0.81
CA ALA A 52 -20.08 -8.78 -0.50
C ALA A 52 -20.27 -10.31 -0.46
N GLU A 53 -19.72 -10.99 0.55
CA GLU A 53 -19.93 -12.44 0.73
C GLU A 53 -21.40 -12.82 0.92
N LYS A 54 -22.19 -11.97 1.57
CA LYS A 54 -23.63 -12.17 1.74
C LYS A 54 -24.35 -11.98 0.41
N LEU A 55 -24.06 -10.90 -0.31
CA LEU A 55 -24.70 -10.56 -1.58
C LEU A 55 -24.45 -11.62 -2.67
N ILE A 56 -23.24 -12.20 -2.72
CA ILE A 56 -22.91 -13.29 -3.66
C ILE A 56 -23.78 -14.53 -3.44
N LYS A 57 -24.24 -14.78 -2.20
CA LYS A 57 -25.06 -15.95 -1.86
C LYS A 57 -26.56 -15.69 -1.98
N ASP A 58 -26.95 -14.44 -2.15
CA ASP A 58 -28.34 -14.04 -2.31
C ASP A 58 -28.76 -14.14 -3.77
N LYS A 59 -29.85 -14.87 -4.03
CA LYS A 59 -30.38 -15.13 -5.37
C LYS A 59 -31.10 -13.93 -5.96
N GLU A 60 -31.51 -12.99 -5.10
CA GLU A 60 -32.20 -11.77 -5.50
C GLU A 60 -31.22 -10.62 -5.79
N THR A 61 -29.92 -10.80 -5.51
CA THR A 61 -28.89 -9.81 -5.85
C THR A 61 -28.77 -9.71 -7.37
N PRO A 62 -28.98 -8.52 -7.97
CA PRO A 62 -28.77 -8.34 -9.40
C PRO A 62 -27.28 -8.41 -9.71
N PHE A 63 -26.93 -9.20 -10.73
CA PHE A 63 -25.58 -9.28 -11.27
C PHE A 63 -25.54 -8.59 -12.63
N TYR A 64 -24.37 -8.04 -12.98
CA TYR A 64 -24.13 -7.48 -14.29
C TYR A 64 -23.54 -8.55 -15.21
N ASP A 65 -24.21 -8.82 -16.32
CA ASP A 65 -23.76 -9.81 -17.31
C ASP A 65 -22.80 -9.22 -18.35
N ASN A 66 -22.63 -7.89 -18.35
CA ASN A 66 -21.70 -7.20 -19.24
C ASN A 66 -20.97 -6.05 -18.53
N VAL A 67 -19.78 -5.75 -19.04
CA VAL A 67 -18.87 -4.77 -18.44
C VAL A 67 -19.37 -3.33 -18.65
N ASP A 68 -20.00 -3.04 -19.79
CA ASP A 68 -20.44 -1.69 -20.12
C ASP A 68 -21.56 -1.21 -19.18
N ASP A 69 -22.53 -2.07 -18.87
CA ASP A 69 -23.62 -1.80 -17.91
C ASP A 69 -23.08 -1.65 -16.49
N PHE A 70 -22.10 -2.48 -16.10
CA PHE A 70 -21.44 -2.34 -14.80
C PHE A 70 -20.70 -1.00 -14.68
N LEU A 71 -19.95 -0.61 -15.72
CA LEU A 71 -19.25 0.68 -15.73
C LEU A 71 -20.21 1.86 -15.81
N ALA A 72 -21.38 1.72 -16.46
CA ALA A 72 -22.42 2.74 -16.46
C ALA A 72 -23.03 2.93 -15.07
N PHE A 73 -23.25 1.85 -14.32
CA PHE A 73 -23.72 1.90 -12.93
C PHE A 73 -22.74 2.64 -12.01
N LEU A 74 -21.44 2.34 -12.09
CA LEU A 74 -20.41 2.97 -11.23
C LEU A 74 -20.18 4.47 -11.50
N LYS A 75 -20.64 4.98 -12.64
CA LYS A 75 -20.47 6.39 -13.04
C LYS A 75 -21.61 7.30 -12.55
N ASN A 76 -22.66 6.74 -11.96
CA ASN A 76 -23.76 7.46 -11.32
C ASN A 76 -23.55 7.57 -9.81
#